data_AF-A0A9N8DCL9-F1
#
_entry.id   AF-A0A9N8DCL9-F1
#
_cell.length_a   1.000
_cell.length_b   1.000
_cell.length_c   1.000
_cell.angle_alpha   90.00
_cell.angle_beta   90.00
_cell.angle_gamma   90.00
#
_symmetry.space_group_name_H-M   'P 1'
#
loop_
_entity.id
_entity.type
_entity.pdbx_description
1 polymer ?
#
loop_
_entity_poly.entity_id
_entity_poly.type
_entity_poly.pdbx_seq_one_letter_code
_entity_poly.pdbx_strand_id
1 'polypeptide(L)'
;MDTTKVMDEAKLSKKERKKLAKKERKERKKRKREADVEAVKEANTSDDSVKSQSVKDDPTSLSCSGGTVESKLMPTIQNHQKSKESPAEPPLKQTNEKGRHPFQVDEADHCETPFRAYQDIIDVLDQIAKACGKDRKSLKIFDPYYCDGGIKKKLESLGFHNVINDNRDFYDDIANDQVPPHDVLITNPPYSGHHMESLLKFVTNNYYHKHHHNDKDNPSKKRKKNREQPPKQALVPFLLLLPHYVYTKPFFQEYFDSNARGREGHRESDSNPNRELFYLVPKNSYRYSYEPPSWVSADKGSTALSRGKTQTAPFPSFWYCHVPSLMMMNMMLEPSSKTQSSSWLVQTFGPSGSHHSSSNSSNNNHQRLHYANCTAHLPREFKGEFDVTNKRPNPRARKRAAKKKTLNGNNNQEQSSQQFTKPNQNSKGRHKRTPTGQANSGGKPKKKRY
;
A
#
# COMPACT_ATOMS: atom_id res chain seq x y z
N MET A 1 71.38 20.48 -4.23
CA MET A 1 70.81 21.83 -4.19
C MET A 1 69.45 21.77 -4.86
N ASP A 2 68.35 21.86 -4.11
CA ASP A 2 67.18 22.66 -4.50
C ASP A 2 66.18 22.77 -3.32
N THR A 3 66.36 23.81 -2.50
CA THR A 3 65.63 24.06 -1.25
C THR A 3 64.69 25.27 -1.39
N THR A 4 63.95 25.37 -2.49
CA THR A 4 63.17 26.58 -2.84
C THR A 4 61.65 26.36 -2.98
N LYS A 5 61.06 25.33 -2.36
CA LYS A 5 59.63 25.00 -2.57
C LYS A 5 58.73 24.92 -1.33
N VAL A 6 59.10 25.55 -0.20
CA VAL A 6 58.38 25.38 1.09
C VAL A 6 57.61 26.63 1.57
N MET A 7 57.59 27.75 0.85
CA MET A 7 57.05 29.01 1.42
C MET A 7 55.75 29.61 0.87
N ASP A 8 54.96 28.95 0.02
CA ASP A 8 53.73 29.56 -0.55
C ASP A 8 52.38 28.88 -0.22
N GLU A 9 52.30 27.94 0.72
CA GLU A 9 51.01 27.32 1.09
C GLU A 9 50.14 28.16 2.05
N ALA A 10 50.62 29.31 2.51
CA ALA A 10 49.97 30.10 3.57
C ALA A 10 48.79 30.98 3.11
N LYS A 11 48.48 31.11 1.81
CA LYS A 11 47.42 32.03 1.32
C LYS A 11 46.27 31.38 0.55
N LEU A 12 46.09 30.06 0.63
CA LEU A 12 44.89 29.44 0.04
C LEU A 12 43.66 29.80 0.87
N SER A 13 42.66 30.40 0.22
CA SER A 13 41.38 30.71 0.84
C SER A 13 40.72 29.44 1.39
N LYS A 14 39.89 29.58 2.43
CA LYS A 14 39.10 28.47 3.00
C LYS A 14 38.27 27.72 1.94
N LYS A 15 37.92 28.40 0.84
CA LYS A 15 37.19 27.84 -0.32
C LYS A 15 38.10 26.94 -1.17
N GLU A 16 39.35 27.33 -1.39
CA GLU A 16 40.31 26.55 -2.19
C GLU A 16 40.80 25.32 -1.44
N ARG A 17 41.07 25.43 -0.13
CA ARG A 17 41.39 24.26 0.71
C ARG A 17 40.29 23.20 0.66
N LYS A 18 39.01 23.62 0.69
CA LYS A 18 37.86 22.71 0.53
C LYS A 18 37.78 22.09 -0.88
N LYS A 19 38.13 22.82 -1.93
CA LYS A 19 38.17 22.29 -3.30
C LYS A 19 39.29 21.26 -3.46
N LEU A 20 40.47 21.55 -2.93
CA LEU A 20 41.64 20.66 -2.98
C LEU A 20 41.36 19.35 -2.23
N ALA A 21 40.88 19.42 -0.99
CA ALA A 21 40.50 18.24 -0.21
C ALA A 21 39.40 17.38 -0.89
N LYS A 22 38.47 18.03 -1.61
CA LYS A 22 37.44 17.31 -2.39
C LYS A 22 38.03 16.63 -3.63
N LYS A 23 39.03 17.24 -4.28
CA LYS A 23 39.76 16.65 -5.43
C LYS A 23 40.57 15.44 -4.97
N GLU A 24 41.33 15.58 -3.89
CA GLU A 24 42.16 14.51 -3.33
C GLU A 24 41.32 13.30 -2.87
N ARG A 25 40.17 13.54 -2.22
CA ARG A 25 39.23 12.47 -1.85
C ARG A 25 38.64 11.74 -3.06
N LYS A 26 38.47 12.42 -4.21
CA LYS A 26 38.02 11.78 -5.45
C LYS A 26 39.13 10.92 -6.06
N GLU A 27 40.37 11.42 -6.10
CA GLU A 27 41.52 10.65 -6.60
C GLU A 27 41.78 9.42 -5.75
N ARG A 28 41.73 9.52 -4.41
CA ARG A 28 41.89 8.37 -3.52
C ARG A 28 40.83 7.29 -3.75
N LYS A 29 39.59 7.68 -4.04
CA LYS A 29 38.51 6.73 -4.41
C LYS A 29 38.73 6.11 -5.79
N LYS A 30 39.30 6.84 -6.74
CA LYS A 30 39.65 6.33 -8.06
C LYS A 30 40.76 5.29 -7.96
N ARG A 31 41.86 5.61 -7.26
CA ARG A 31 42.98 4.69 -7.02
C ARG A 31 42.54 3.41 -6.30
N LYS A 32 41.65 3.52 -5.31
CA LYS A 32 41.11 2.34 -4.61
C LYS A 32 40.35 1.41 -5.57
N ARG A 33 39.52 1.97 -6.46
CA ARG A 33 38.78 1.17 -7.45
C ARG A 33 39.70 0.52 -8.48
N GLU A 34 40.75 1.22 -8.90
CA GLU A 34 41.75 0.67 -9.82
C GLU A 34 42.50 -0.51 -9.15
N ALA A 35 42.92 -0.36 -7.90
CA ALA A 35 43.54 -1.45 -7.13
C ALA A 35 42.60 -2.65 -6.91
N ASP A 36 41.32 -2.41 -6.59
CA ASP A 36 40.33 -3.49 -6.42
C ASP A 36 40.10 -4.25 -7.76
N VAL A 37 40.17 -3.57 -8.91
CA VAL A 37 40.06 -4.20 -10.24
C VAL A 37 41.30 -5.02 -10.60
N GLU A 38 42.48 -4.54 -10.22
CA GLU A 38 43.75 -5.22 -10.47
C GLU A 38 43.88 -6.50 -9.63
N ALA A 39 43.50 -6.44 -8.35
CA ALA A 39 43.46 -7.62 -7.47
C ALA A 39 42.53 -8.74 -7.99
N VAL A 40 41.40 -8.38 -8.62
CA VAL A 40 40.49 -9.37 -9.23
C VAL A 40 41.07 -9.99 -10.50
N LYS A 41 41.90 -9.25 -11.26
CA LYS A 41 42.58 -9.79 -12.44
C LYS A 41 43.69 -10.77 -12.06
N GLU A 42 44.45 -10.47 -11.01
CA GLU A 42 45.48 -11.38 -10.49
C GLU A 42 44.88 -12.67 -9.91
N ALA A 43 43.74 -12.58 -9.22
CA ALA A 43 43.04 -13.77 -8.70
C ALA A 43 42.55 -14.72 -9.82
N ASN A 44 42.19 -14.20 -10.99
CA ASN A 44 41.66 -14.99 -12.10
C ASN A 44 42.74 -15.56 -13.05
N THR A 45 44.02 -15.27 -12.83
CA THR A 45 45.12 -15.76 -13.69
C THR A 45 45.90 -16.93 -13.08
N SER A 46 45.44 -17.49 -11.96
CA SER A 46 46.17 -18.52 -11.21
C SER A 46 45.53 -19.92 -11.21
N ASP A 47 44.46 -20.16 -11.97
CA ASP A 47 43.72 -21.43 -11.92
C ASP A 47 43.61 -22.14 -13.29
N ASP A 48 44.75 -22.27 -13.97
CA ASP A 48 44.82 -23.04 -15.23
C ASP A 48 46.14 -23.83 -15.32
N SER A 49 46.42 -24.64 -14.29
CA SER A 49 47.28 -25.81 -14.43
C SER A 49 47.01 -26.81 -13.32
N VAL A 50 46.46 -27.98 -13.65
CA VAL A 50 47.02 -29.32 -13.36
C VAL A 50 45.98 -30.39 -13.70
N LYS A 51 46.45 -31.32 -14.53
CA LYS A 51 45.78 -32.47 -15.12
C LYS A 51 45.92 -33.68 -14.17
N SER A 52 44.87 -34.49 -14.09
CA SER A 52 44.86 -35.96 -13.93
C SER A 52 45.70 -36.62 -12.82
N GLN A 53 45.03 -37.32 -11.88
CA GLN A 53 45.20 -38.77 -11.66
C GLN A 53 44.19 -39.32 -10.64
N SER A 54 44.01 -40.64 -10.75
CA SER A 54 42.99 -41.54 -10.20
C SER A 54 43.36 -42.19 -8.84
N VAL A 55 42.34 -42.83 -8.22
CA VAL A 55 42.37 -44.04 -7.33
C VAL A 55 42.04 -43.85 -5.82
N LYS A 56 40.85 -44.40 -5.47
CA LYS A 56 40.41 -45.27 -4.34
C LYS A 56 40.47 -44.89 -2.83
N ASP A 57 39.33 -45.22 -2.22
CA ASP A 57 39.02 -45.91 -0.95
C ASP A 57 39.25 -45.28 0.45
N ASP A 58 38.10 -45.07 1.10
CA ASP A 58 37.70 -45.40 2.49
C ASP A 58 38.11 -44.55 3.73
N PRO A 59 37.29 -44.61 4.82
CA PRO A 59 37.04 -43.48 5.71
C PRO A 59 37.56 -43.70 7.14
N THR A 60 37.89 -42.63 7.86
CA THR A 60 37.81 -42.62 9.33
C THR A 60 37.85 -41.21 9.94
N SER A 61 36.81 -40.93 10.73
CA SER A 61 36.73 -40.24 12.04
C SER A 61 37.72 -39.15 12.50
N LEU A 62 37.16 -38.25 13.33
CA LEU A 62 37.74 -37.35 14.37
C LEU A 62 37.66 -35.87 13.98
N SER A 63 36.67 -35.12 14.50
CA SER A 63 36.64 -34.43 15.80
C SER A 63 37.63 -33.25 15.89
N CYS A 64 37.11 -32.04 16.17
CA CYS A 64 37.54 -31.16 17.26
C CYS A 64 36.91 -29.75 17.16
N SER A 65 36.12 -29.43 18.20
CA SER A 65 36.14 -28.19 18.99
C SER A 65 36.50 -26.82 18.38
N GLY A 66 35.61 -25.86 18.63
CA GLY A 66 35.92 -24.66 19.42
C GLY A 66 36.35 -23.40 18.66
N GLY A 67 35.61 -22.30 18.84
CA GLY A 67 36.02 -20.98 18.36
C GLY A 67 34.97 -19.89 18.52
N THR A 68 34.81 -19.39 19.74
CA THR A 68 34.13 -18.13 20.11
C THR A 68 35.03 -16.94 19.75
N VAL A 69 34.59 -15.91 18.99
CA VAL A 69 34.94 -14.47 19.16
C VAL A 69 33.98 -13.54 18.38
N GLU A 70 33.20 -12.76 19.13
CA GLU A 70 33.03 -11.28 19.09
C GLU A 70 33.00 -10.45 17.76
N SER A 71 31.80 -9.91 17.48
CA SER A 71 31.41 -8.50 17.21
C SER A 71 32.01 -7.63 16.07
N LYS A 72 31.07 -6.85 15.49
CA LYS A 72 31.17 -5.56 14.76
C LYS A 72 31.59 -5.60 13.27
N LEU A 73 30.61 -5.35 12.40
CA LEU A 73 30.52 -4.13 11.54
C LEU A 73 29.31 -4.21 10.60
N MET A 74 28.52 -3.13 10.54
CA MET A 74 27.36 -3.00 9.64
C MET A 74 27.79 -2.81 8.17
N PRO A 75 27.10 -3.40 7.18
CA PRO A 75 27.26 -3.00 5.80
C PRO A 75 26.27 -1.88 5.43
N THR A 76 26.81 -0.94 4.67
CA THR A 76 26.12 0.18 4.05
C THR A 76 25.26 -0.33 2.89
N ILE A 77 23.94 -0.10 2.94
CA ILE A 77 23.02 -0.36 1.82
C ILE A 77 23.38 0.62 0.68
N GLN A 78 24.09 0.11 -0.33
CA GLN A 78 24.24 0.76 -1.63
C GLN A 78 23.30 0.09 -2.64
N ASN A 79 22.41 0.90 -3.20
CA ASN A 79 21.65 0.60 -4.40
C ASN A 79 22.57 0.07 -5.51
N HIS A 80 22.34 -1.19 -5.90
CA HIS A 80 22.67 -1.73 -7.21
C HIS A 80 21.39 -2.35 -7.78
N GLN A 81 20.67 -1.58 -8.60
CA GLN A 81 19.78 -2.15 -9.62
C GLN A 81 20.53 -2.06 -10.94
N LYS A 82 21.36 -3.07 -11.17
CA LYS A 82 21.80 -3.51 -12.49
C LYS A 82 21.48 -4.99 -12.49
N SER A 83 20.39 -5.36 -13.13
CA SER A 83 19.93 -6.75 -13.28
C SER A 83 20.98 -7.54 -14.04
N LYS A 84 21.90 -8.17 -13.30
CA LYS A 84 22.49 -9.44 -13.70
C LYS A 84 21.47 -10.50 -13.29
N GLU A 85 21.03 -11.31 -14.24
CA GLU A 85 20.35 -12.57 -13.93
C GLU A 85 21.28 -13.37 -13.01
N SER A 86 20.88 -13.48 -11.75
CA SER A 86 21.51 -14.39 -10.80
C SER A 86 21.19 -15.83 -11.23
N PRO A 87 22.09 -16.80 -11.02
CA PRO A 87 21.74 -18.21 -11.13
C PRO A 87 20.54 -18.47 -10.20
N ALA A 88 19.53 -19.18 -10.70
CA ALA A 88 18.34 -19.53 -9.93
C ALA A 88 18.76 -20.08 -8.57
N GLU A 89 18.47 -19.34 -7.49
CA GLU A 89 18.67 -19.85 -6.14
C GLU A 89 17.85 -21.15 -6.01
N PRO A 90 18.43 -22.22 -5.46
CA PRO A 90 17.71 -23.46 -5.27
C PRO A 90 16.45 -23.18 -4.43
N PRO A 91 15.27 -23.71 -4.83
CA PRO A 91 14.04 -23.45 -4.11
C PRO A 91 14.23 -23.83 -2.65
N LEU A 92 14.14 -22.84 -1.75
CA LEU A 92 14.16 -23.06 -0.31
C LEU A 92 13.13 -24.15 -0.03
N LYS A 93 13.59 -25.29 0.51
CA LYS A 93 12.72 -26.39 0.94
C LYS A 93 11.80 -25.87 2.04
N GLN A 94 10.63 -25.38 1.65
CA GLN A 94 9.57 -25.02 2.57
C GLN A 94 9.09 -26.31 3.23
N THR A 95 9.45 -26.48 4.49
CA THR A 95 8.95 -27.58 5.29
C THR A 95 7.48 -27.30 5.56
N ASN A 96 6.58 -28.05 4.95
CA ASN A 96 5.19 -28.17 5.40
C ASN A 96 5.23 -28.66 6.85
N GLU A 97 5.27 -27.74 7.81
CA GLU A 97 4.90 -28.06 9.18
C GLU A 97 3.46 -28.57 9.10
N LYS A 98 3.31 -29.89 9.25
CA LYS A 98 2.08 -30.61 9.03
C LYS A 98 0.91 -29.93 9.75
N GLY A 99 0.01 -29.31 8.98
CA GLY A 99 -1.41 -29.30 9.31
C GLY A 99 -2.12 -27.96 9.53
N ARG A 100 -1.46 -26.79 9.45
CA ARG A 100 -2.19 -25.52 9.63
C ARG A 100 -2.89 -25.04 8.36
N HIS A 101 -2.19 -25.04 7.23
CA HIS A 101 -2.74 -24.65 5.93
C HIS A 101 -2.70 -25.86 4.99
N PRO A 102 -3.75 -26.10 4.18
CA PRO A 102 -3.74 -27.17 3.18
C PRO A 102 -2.90 -26.81 1.95
N PHE A 103 -2.31 -25.61 1.91
CA PHE A 103 -1.52 -25.06 0.82
C PHE A 103 -0.16 -24.55 1.29
N GLN A 104 0.73 -24.34 0.33
CA GLN A 104 2.07 -23.82 0.56
C GLN A 104 2.01 -22.35 0.98
N VAL A 105 2.71 -21.98 2.05
CA VAL A 105 2.71 -20.62 2.61
C VAL A 105 4.12 -20.11 2.94
N ASP A 106 4.32 -18.80 2.76
CA ASP A 106 5.47 -18.08 3.30
C ASP A 106 5.09 -17.42 4.63
N GLU A 107 5.74 -17.81 5.74
CA GLU A 107 5.50 -17.25 7.07
C GLU A 107 5.61 -15.71 7.10
N ALA A 108 6.43 -15.11 6.22
CA ALA A 108 6.62 -13.66 6.17
C ALA A 108 5.40 -12.90 5.60
N ASP A 109 4.53 -13.58 4.85
CA ASP A 109 3.29 -13.01 4.30
C ASP A 109 2.10 -13.09 5.25
N HIS A 110 2.21 -13.88 6.32
CA HIS A 110 1.14 -14.01 7.31
C HIS A 110 1.06 -12.78 8.20
N CYS A 111 0.17 -11.88 7.82
CA CYS A 111 -0.08 -10.63 8.51
C CYS A 111 -1.57 -10.31 8.48
N GLU A 112 -2.18 -10.25 9.66
CA GLU A 112 -3.58 -9.88 9.80
C GLU A 112 -3.78 -8.40 9.45
N THR A 113 -4.70 -8.12 8.52
CA THR A 113 -5.08 -6.75 8.15
C THR A 113 -5.62 -6.02 9.38
N PRO A 114 -5.10 -4.82 9.73
CA PRO A 114 -5.55 -4.13 10.93
C PRO A 114 -7.02 -3.72 10.81
N PHE A 115 -7.75 -3.78 11.93
CA PHE A 115 -9.15 -3.35 12.03
C PHE A 115 -9.39 -1.98 11.40
N ARG A 116 -8.43 -1.07 11.61
CA ARG A 116 -8.45 0.29 11.10
C ARG A 116 -8.49 0.39 9.57
N ALA A 117 -7.91 -0.57 8.84
CA ALA A 117 -7.99 -0.59 7.38
C ALA A 117 -9.41 -0.90 6.89
N TYR A 118 -10.12 -1.80 7.58
CA TYR A 118 -11.52 -2.09 7.27
C TYR A 118 -12.44 -0.90 7.60
N GLN A 119 -12.15 -0.16 8.67
CA GLN A 119 -12.88 1.07 8.98
C GLN A 119 -12.82 2.11 7.86
N ASP A 120 -11.69 2.17 7.15
CA ASP A 120 -11.46 3.14 6.08
C ASP A 120 -12.29 2.84 4.81
N ILE A 121 -12.88 1.64 4.68
CA ILE A 121 -13.68 1.25 3.52
C ILE A 121 -15.17 1.05 3.84
N ILE A 122 -15.62 1.32 5.08
CA ILE A 122 -17.02 1.11 5.49
C ILE A 122 -17.98 1.85 4.56
N ASP A 123 -17.73 3.13 4.27
CA ASP A 123 -18.63 3.91 3.41
C ASP A 123 -18.74 3.33 2.00
N VAL A 124 -17.64 2.77 1.48
CA VAL A 124 -17.64 2.10 0.16
C VAL A 124 -18.45 0.81 0.21
N LEU A 125 -18.34 0.04 1.29
CA LEU A 125 -19.10 -1.19 1.48
C LEU A 125 -20.59 -0.95 1.67
N ASP A 126 -20.96 0.11 2.40
CA ASP A 126 -22.36 0.53 2.57
C ASP A 126 -22.98 0.92 1.22
N GLN A 127 -22.21 1.64 0.41
CA GLN A 127 -22.61 1.99 -0.94
C GLN A 127 -22.78 0.76 -1.85
N ILE A 128 -21.85 -0.20 -1.80
CA ILE A 128 -21.96 -1.45 -2.55
C ILE A 128 -23.18 -2.25 -2.08
N ALA A 129 -23.40 -2.37 -0.76
CA ALA A 129 -24.58 -3.03 -0.19
C ALA A 129 -25.87 -2.41 -0.73
N LYS A 130 -25.96 -1.07 -0.68
CA LYS A 130 -27.10 -0.34 -1.22
C LYS A 130 -27.31 -0.59 -2.72
N ALA A 131 -26.25 -0.57 -3.52
CA ALA A 131 -26.31 -0.85 -4.95
C ALA A 131 -26.77 -2.29 -5.27
N CYS A 132 -26.47 -3.23 -4.38
CA CYS A 132 -26.94 -4.61 -4.43
C CYS A 132 -28.35 -4.82 -3.87
N GLY A 133 -29.01 -3.79 -3.33
CA GLY A 133 -30.28 -3.92 -2.60
C GLY A 133 -30.14 -4.73 -1.30
N LYS A 134 -28.97 -4.67 -0.67
CA LYS A 134 -28.58 -5.43 0.52
C LYS A 134 -28.27 -4.49 1.69
N ASP A 135 -28.34 -5.04 2.89
CA ASP A 135 -27.80 -4.42 4.10
C ASP A 135 -26.40 -4.97 4.41
N ARG A 136 -25.73 -4.43 5.44
CA ARG A 136 -24.41 -4.93 5.86
C ARG A 136 -24.42 -6.42 6.20
N LYS A 137 -25.50 -6.93 6.79
CA LYS A 137 -25.59 -8.31 7.26
C LYS A 137 -25.67 -9.31 6.11
N SER A 138 -26.34 -8.91 5.02
CA SER A 138 -26.62 -9.74 3.84
C SER A 138 -25.59 -9.60 2.73
N LEU A 139 -24.80 -8.51 2.70
CA LEU A 139 -23.69 -8.33 1.75
C LEU A 139 -22.64 -9.43 1.89
N LYS A 140 -22.44 -10.23 0.83
CA LYS A 140 -21.46 -11.31 0.77
C LYS A 140 -20.07 -10.75 0.44
N ILE A 141 -19.18 -10.78 1.42
CA ILE A 141 -17.80 -10.33 1.28
C ILE A 141 -16.90 -11.56 1.15
N PHE A 142 -16.06 -11.60 0.11
CA PHE A 142 -15.09 -12.68 -0.08
C PHE A 142 -13.65 -12.17 0.08
N ASP A 143 -12.89 -12.83 0.95
CA ASP A 143 -11.44 -12.68 1.04
C ASP A 143 -10.76 -14.03 0.69
N PRO A 144 -10.12 -14.13 -0.49
CA PRO A 144 -9.52 -15.38 -0.95
C PRO A 144 -8.28 -15.81 -0.17
N TYR A 145 -7.60 -14.90 0.53
CA TYR A 145 -6.34 -15.24 1.21
C TYR A 145 -6.57 -15.47 2.70
N TYR A 146 -6.32 -16.69 3.15
CA TYR A 146 -6.53 -17.08 4.55
C TYR A 146 -5.24 -16.91 5.37
N CYS A 147 -5.32 -16.07 6.41
CA CYS A 147 -4.27 -15.94 7.44
C CYS A 147 -4.69 -16.71 8.71
N ASP A 148 -5.34 -16.05 9.67
CA ASP A 148 -5.88 -16.67 10.89
C ASP A 148 -7.42 -16.52 10.98
N GLY A 149 -8.06 -16.06 9.90
CA GLY A 149 -9.49 -15.80 9.85
C GLY A 149 -9.93 -14.53 10.61
N GLY A 150 -8.99 -13.66 11.01
CA GLY A 150 -9.29 -12.48 11.83
C GLY A 150 -10.17 -11.44 11.12
N ILE A 151 -10.20 -11.44 9.78
CA ILE A 151 -11.09 -10.59 8.98
C ILE A 151 -12.56 -10.80 9.33
N LYS A 152 -13.02 -12.04 9.53
CA LYS A 152 -14.43 -12.35 9.84
C LYS A 152 -14.89 -11.58 11.08
N LYS A 153 -14.15 -11.70 12.19
CA LYS A 153 -14.45 -11.02 13.46
C LYS A 153 -14.40 -9.49 13.34
N LYS A 154 -13.41 -8.96 12.60
CA LYS A 154 -13.23 -7.52 12.38
C LYS A 154 -14.40 -6.93 11.60
N LEU A 155 -14.76 -7.52 10.47
CA LEU A 155 -15.88 -7.07 9.64
C LEU A 155 -17.24 -7.29 10.32
N GLU A 156 -17.39 -8.38 11.06
CA GLU A 156 -18.58 -8.65 11.89
C GLU A 156 -18.80 -7.54 12.92
N SER A 157 -17.75 -7.08 13.60
CA SER A 157 -17.84 -5.95 14.56
C SER A 157 -18.20 -4.61 13.90
N LEU A 158 -18.11 -4.52 12.56
CA LEU A 158 -18.57 -3.38 11.76
C LEU A 158 -20.00 -3.59 11.21
N GLY A 159 -20.62 -4.73 11.49
CA GLY A 159 -21.97 -5.10 11.07
C GLY A 159 -22.05 -5.98 9.82
N PHE A 160 -20.91 -6.40 9.27
CA PHE A 160 -20.86 -7.27 8.09
C PHE A 160 -20.71 -8.74 8.52
N HIS A 161 -21.82 -9.47 8.55
CA HIS A 161 -21.83 -10.85 9.08
C HIS A 161 -21.55 -11.92 8.02
N ASN A 162 -21.76 -11.62 6.74
CA ASN A 162 -21.63 -12.60 5.66
C ASN A 162 -20.26 -12.53 4.98
N VAL A 163 -19.23 -12.94 5.74
CA VAL A 163 -17.83 -12.89 5.31
C VAL A 163 -17.30 -14.29 5.04
N ILE A 164 -16.85 -14.54 3.82
CA ILE A 164 -16.26 -15.79 3.35
C ILE A 164 -14.73 -15.65 3.38
N ASN A 165 -14.09 -16.38 4.28
CA ASN A 165 -12.63 -16.44 4.43
C ASN A 165 -12.29 -17.79 5.07
N ASP A 166 -12.22 -18.80 4.22
CA ASP A 166 -12.02 -20.19 4.63
C ASP A 166 -10.58 -20.60 4.32
N ASN A 167 -10.05 -21.54 5.10
CA ASN A 167 -8.67 -22.03 4.96
C ASN A 167 -8.57 -22.97 3.74
N ARG A 168 -8.71 -22.40 2.54
CA ARG A 168 -8.66 -23.07 1.24
C ARG A 168 -7.62 -22.40 0.37
N ASP A 169 -7.07 -23.13 -0.59
CA ASP A 169 -6.17 -22.56 -1.58
C ASP A 169 -6.98 -21.78 -2.63
N PHE A 170 -6.73 -20.48 -2.71
CA PHE A 170 -7.37 -19.61 -3.69
C PHE A 170 -7.11 -20.01 -5.14
N TYR A 171 -5.90 -20.47 -5.45
CA TYR A 171 -5.55 -20.83 -6.83
C TYR A 171 -6.20 -22.15 -7.24
N ASP A 172 -6.33 -23.09 -6.30
CA ASP A 172 -7.12 -24.30 -6.53
C ASP A 172 -8.61 -23.96 -6.71
N ASP A 173 -9.16 -23.02 -5.92
CA ASP A 173 -10.53 -22.55 -6.09
C ASP A 173 -10.74 -21.95 -7.50
N ILE A 174 -9.78 -21.21 -8.04
CA ILE A 174 -9.82 -20.69 -9.41
C ILE A 174 -9.77 -21.83 -10.43
N ALA A 175 -8.79 -22.72 -10.30
CA ALA A 175 -8.56 -23.81 -11.26
C ALA A 175 -9.74 -24.77 -11.38
N ASN A 176 -10.48 -24.95 -10.28
CA ASN A 176 -11.61 -25.88 -10.19
C ASN A 176 -12.99 -25.20 -10.25
N ASP A 177 -13.06 -23.89 -10.55
CA ASP A 177 -14.29 -23.09 -10.55
C ASP A 177 -15.10 -23.22 -9.23
N GLN A 178 -14.39 -23.27 -8.09
CA GLN A 178 -14.93 -23.38 -6.73
C GLN A 178 -14.89 -22.05 -5.95
N VAL A 179 -14.64 -20.95 -6.67
CA VAL A 179 -14.74 -19.59 -6.10
C VAL A 179 -16.19 -19.38 -5.62
N PRO A 180 -16.39 -19.04 -4.34
CA PRO A 180 -17.73 -18.92 -3.78
C PRO A 180 -18.44 -17.69 -4.35
N PRO A 181 -19.75 -17.76 -4.63
CA PRO A 181 -20.51 -16.59 -5.08
C PRO A 181 -20.49 -15.47 -4.03
N HIS A 182 -20.11 -14.26 -4.45
CA HIS A 182 -19.95 -13.10 -3.57
C HIS A 182 -20.39 -11.80 -4.26
N ASP A 183 -20.62 -10.77 -3.46
CA ASP A 183 -21.03 -9.44 -3.95
C ASP A 183 -19.85 -8.48 -4.07
N VAL A 184 -18.82 -8.66 -3.25
CA VAL A 184 -17.60 -7.85 -3.26
C VAL A 184 -16.42 -8.69 -2.81
N LEU A 185 -15.29 -8.52 -3.50
CA LEU A 185 -14.01 -9.08 -3.08
C LEU A 185 -13.23 -8.05 -2.25
N ILE A 186 -12.77 -8.43 -1.06
CA ILE A 186 -11.92 -7.58 -0.22
C ILE A 186 -10.72 -8.39 0.20
N THR A 187 -9.51 -7.89 -0.02
CA THR A 187 -8.33 -8.64 0.43
C THR A 187 -7.10 -7.78 0.65
N ASN A 188 -6.18 -8.30 1.45
CA ASN A 188 -4.79 -7.86 1.60
C ASN A 188 -3.91 -9.07 1.24
N PRO A 189 -3.54 -9.24 -0.04
CA PRO A 189 -2.91 -10.46 -0.49
C PRO A 189 -1.48 -10.58 0.07
N PRO A 190 -0.89 -11.79 0.03
CA PRO A 190 0.54 -11.98 0.20
C PRO A 190 1.34 -11.05 -0.73
N TYR A 191 2.46 -10.53 -0.25
CA TYR A 191 3.30 -9.60 -1.00
C TYR A 191 4.50 -10.28 -1.66
N SER A 192 4.80 -11.53 -1.31
CA SER A 192 5.80 -12.34 -1.98
C SER A 192 5.28 -12.96 -3.30
N GLY A 193 6.20 -13.60 -4.03
CA GLY A 193 5.88 -14.41 -5.21
C GLY A 193 5.07 -13.67 -6.30
N HIS A 194 4.09 -14.40 -6.86
CA HIS A 194 3.24 -13.94 -7.96
C HIS A 194 1.80 -13.62 -7.50
N HIS A 195 1.58 -13.49 -6.19
CA HIS A 195 0.23 -13.43 -5.62
C HIS A 195 -0.54 -12.19 -6.07
N MET A 196 0.09 -11.01 -6.05
CA MET A 196 -0.52 -9.75 -6.48
C MET A 196 -0.86 -9.76 -7.98
N GLU A 197 0.05 -10.26 -8.83
CA GLU A 197 -0.19 -10.33 -10.27
C GLU A 197 -1.33 -11.29 -10.60
N SER A 198 -1.33 -12.47 -9.97
CA SER A 198 -2.38 -13.48 -10.15
C SER A 198 -3.73 -12.98 -9.64
N LEU A 199 -3.76 -12.25 -8.52
CA LEU A 199 -4.98 -11.61 -8.03
C LEU A 199 -5.51 -10.56 -9.00
N LEU A 200 -4.65 -9.68 -9.52
CA LEU A 200 -5.05 -8.67 -10.50
C LEU A 200 -5.56 -9.32 -11.78
N LYS A 201 -4.86 -10.35 -12.27
CA LYS A 201 -5.31 -11.19 -13.37
C LYS A 201 -6.70 -11.75 -13.08
N PHE A 202 -6.94 -12.30 -11.89
CA PHE A 202 -8.23 -12.84 -11.49
C PHE A 202 -9.32 -11.76 -11.50
N VAL A 203 -9.16 -10.64 -10.79
CA VAL A 203 -10.22 -9.62 -10.70
C VAL A 203 -10.47 -8.88 -12.01
N THR A 204 -9.50 -8.85 -12.93
CA THR A 204 -9.66 -8.25 -14.26
C THR A 204 -10.13 -9.24 -15.32
N ASN A 205 -9.75 -10.53 -15.23
CA ASN A 205 -10.10 -11.57 -16.21
C ASN A 205 -11.29 -12.43 -15.81
N ASN A 206 -11.75 -12.42 -14.56
CA ASN A 206 -13.01 -13.07 -14.13
C ASN A 206 -14.25 -12.57 -14.87
N TYR A 207 -14.05 -11.63 -15.78
CA TYR A 207 -15.04 -11.13 -16.69
C TYR A 207 -15.07 -11.76 -18.07
N TYR A 208 -14.11 -12.62 -18.42
CA TYR A 208 -13.98 -13.12 -19.78
C TYR A 208 -14.28 -14.61 -19.98
N HIS A 209 -14.33 -15.44 -18.92
CA HIS A 209 -14.46 -16.88 -19.13
C HIS A 209 -15.40 -17.59 -18.16
N LYS A 210 -16.70 -17.35 -18.33
CA LYS A 210 -17.67 -18.45 -18.20
C LYS A 210 -18.38 -18.61 -19.55
N HIS A 211 -18.16 -19.77 -20.18
CA HIS A 211 -18.85 -20.35 -21.36
C HIS A 211 -18.21 -20.36 -22.78
N HIS A 212 -16.89 -20.30 -22.98
CA HIS A 212 -16.33 -20.47 -24.35
C HIS A 212 -15.25 -21.55 -24.57
N HIS A 213 -15.15 -22.53 -23.67
CA HIS A 213 -14.52 -23.84 -23.92
C HIS A 213 -15.60 -24.89 -23.62
N ASN A 214 -16.14 -25.73 -24.50
CA ASN A 214 -15.66 -26.34 -25.75
C ASN A 214 -16.84 -26.49 -26.74
N ASP A 215 -16.92 -25.64 -27.76
CA ASP A 215 -17.82 -25.88 -28.91
C ASP A 215 -17.02 -25.84 -30.23
N LYS A 216 -15.69 -26.06 -30.14
CA LYS A 216 -14.78 -26.12 -31.31
C LYS A 216 -14.74 -27.50 -31.96
N ASP A 217 -15.29 -28.53 -31.32
CA ASP A 217 -15.29 -29.90 -31.86
C ASP A 217 -16.61 -30.31 -32.53
N ASN A 218 -17.51 -29.35 -32.82
CA ASN A 218 -18.72 -29.65 -33.60
C ASN A 218 -18.76 -28.89 -34.94
N PRO A 219 -17.99 -29.33 -35.95
CA PRO A 219 -17.95 -28.71 -37.28
C PRO A 219 -19.26 -28.79 -38.09
N SER A 220 -20.34 -29.35 -37.54
CA SER A 220 -21.55 -29.70 -38.31
C SER A 220 -22.70 -28.68 -38.28
N LYS A 221 -22.64 -27.58 -37.51
CA LYS A 221 -23.76 -26.63 -37.41
C LYS A 221 -23.52 -25.29 -38.12
N LYS A 222 -23.56 -25.31 -39.46
CA LYS A 222 -23.93 -24.14 -40.27
C LYS A 222 -25.42 -23.79 -40.03
N ARG A 223 -25.79 -23.25 -38.86
CA ARG A 223 -27.15 -22.72 -38.61
C ARG A 223 -27.12 -21.32 -37.98
N LYS A 224 -27.56 -20.36 -38.81
CA LYS A 224 -28.35 -19.14 -38.50
C LYS A 224 -27.90 -18.24 -37.33
N LYS A 225 -27.05 -17.26 -37.68
CA LYS A 225 -27.12 -15.78 -37.55
C LYS A 225 -27.92 -15.04 -36.45
N ASN A 226 -28.55 -15.67 -35.45
CA ASN A 226 -29.17 -14.98 -34.29
C ASN A 226 -28.81 -15.70 -32.98
N ARG A 227 -27.51 -15.90 -32.72
CA ARG A 227 -27.07 -16.40 -31.42
C ARG A 227 -27.11 -15.20 -30.47
N GLU A 228 -28.20 -15.07 -29.74
CA GLU A 228 -28.31 -14.15 -28.60
C GLU A 228 -27.02 -14.26 -27.80
N GLN A 229 -26.26 -13.16 -27.73
CA GLN A 229 -25.05 -13.17 -26.93
C GLN A 229 -25.48 -13.42 -25.49
N PRO A 230 -24.86 -14.39 -24.78
CA PRO A 230 -25.18 -14.61 -23.39
C PRO A 230 -25.04 -13.27 -22.64
N PRO A 231 -25.94 -12.97 -21.69
CA PRO A 231 -25.91 -11.71 -20.96
C PRO A 231 -24.52 -11.55 -20.35
N LYS A 232 -23.88 -10.43 -20.68
CA LYS A 232 -22.58 -10.05 -20.13
C LYS A 232 -22.76 -10.01 -18.61
N GLN A 233 -22.21 -11.00 -17.90
CA GLN A 233 -22.27 -11.08 -16.43
C GLN A 233 -21.76 -9.75 -15.85
N ALA A 234 -22.26 -9.27 -14.70
CA ALA A 234 -21.90 -7.96 -14.11
C ALA A 234 -20.59 -8.02 -13.30
N LEU A 235 -19.72 -6.98 -13.37
CA LEU A 235 -18.37 -6.96 -12.77
C LEU A 235 -18.58 -7.02 -11.27
N VAL A 236 -17.79 -7.82 -10.58
CA VAL A 236 -17.85 -7.88 -9.12
C VAL A 236 -16.96 -6.76 -8.58
N PRO A 237 -17.48 -5.83 -7.76
CA PRO A 237 -16.67 -4.85 -7.05
C PRO A 237 -15.50 -5.50 -6.30
N PHE A 238 -14.37 -4.80 -6.23
CA PHE A 238 -13.24 -5.25 -5.44
C PHE A 238 -12.54 -4.11 -4.71
N LEU A 239 -11.99 -4.43 -3.53
CA LEU A 239 -11.21 -3.54 -2.68
C LEU A 239 -9.92 -4.26 -2.29
N LEU A 240 -8.79 -3.86 -2.88
CA LEU A 240 -7.50 -4.51 -2.66
C LEU A 240 -6.62 -3.60 -1.82
N LEU A 241 -6.17 -4.06 -0.66
CA LEU A 241 -5.19 -3.37 0.15
C LEU A 241 -3.79 -3.76 -0.32
N LEU A 242 -3.20 -2.94 -1.19
CA LEU A 242 -1.91 -3.26 -1.82
C LEU A 242 -0.84 -2.25 -1.44
N PRO A 243 0.45 -2.64 -1.49
CA PRO A 243 1.55 -1.72 -1.35
C PRO A 243 1.48 -0.59 -2.38
N HIS A 244 1.90 0.60 -1.97
CA HIS A 244 1.92 1.78 -2.85
C HIS A 244 2.82 1.60 -4.09
N TYR A 245 3.75 0.65 -4.14
CA TYR A 245 4.56 0.44 -5.33
C TYR A 245 3.81 -0.34 -6.43
N VAL A 246 2.71 -1.02 -6.11
CA VAL A 246 2.05 -1.94 -7.06
C VAL A 246 1.55 -1.20 -8.30
N TYR A 247 0.96 -0.01 -8.14
CA TYR A 247 0.49 0.77 -9.29
C TYR A 247 1.61 1.18 -10.27
N THR A 248 2.87 1.08 -9.86
CA THR A 248 4.04 1.41 -10.69
C THR A 248 4.59 0.22 -11.47
N LYS A 249 4.07 -0.99 -11.22
CA LYS A 249 4.55 -2.22 -11.85
C LYS A 249 3.99 -2.38 -13.26
N PRO A 250 4.78 -2.94 -14.20
CA PRO A 250 4.32 -3.19 -15.57
C PRO A 250 3.04 -4.00 -15.64
N PHE A 251 2.92 -5.09 -14.88
CA PHE A 251 1.70 -5.92 -14.87
C PHE A 251 0.47 -5.11 -14.45
N PHE A 252 0.60 -4.18 -13.51
CA PHE A 252 -0.52 -3.36 -13.07
C PHE A 252 -0.98 -2.41 -14.19
N GLN A 253 -0.01 -1.76 -14.83
CA GLN A 253 -0.27 -0.92 -16.01
C GLN A 253 -0.86 -1.77 -17.14
N GLU A 254 -0.43 -3.02 -17.28
CA GLU A 254 -0.98 -3.91 -18.29
C GLU A 254 -2.48 -4.14 -18.10
N TYR A 255 -2.91 -4.44 -16.87
CA TYR A 255 -4.32 -4.72 -16.56
C TYR A 255 -5.21 -3.45 -16.57
N PHE A 256 -4.68 -2.28 -16.21
CA PHE A 256 -5.48 -1.06 -16.04
C PHE A 256 -5.20 0.05 -17.07
N ASP A 257 -3.99 0.17 -17.60
CA ASP A 257 -3.62 1.16 -18.64
C ASP A 257 -3.75 0.61 -20.07
N SER A 258 -3.52 -0.69 -20.33
CA SER A 258 -3.58 -1.22 -21.72
C SER A 258 -4.97 -1.18 -22.33
N ASN A 259 -6.02 -1.28 -21.50
CA ASN A 259 -7.38 -1.08 -21.97
C ASN A 259 -7.66 0.38 -22.40
N ALA A 260 -6.75 1.33 -22.12
CA ALA A 260 -6.84 2.71 -22.60
C ALA A 260 -6.16 2.95 -23.96
N ARG A 261 -5.24 2.07 -24.41
CA ARG A 261 -4.43 2.30 -25.63
C ARG A 261 -4.79 1.42 -26.83
N GLY A 262 -5.72 0.47 -26.66
CA GLY A 262 -5.99 -0.57 -27.67
C GLY A 262 -6.97 -0.26 -28.79
N ARG A 263 -7.55 0.95 -28.90
CA ARG A 263 -8.45 1.27 -30.04
C ARG A 263 -8.35 2.73 -30.47
N GLU A 264 -7.29 3.10 -31.17
CA GLU A 264 -7.18 4.36 -31.92
C GLU A 264 -8.19 4.50 -33.09
N GLY A 265 -9.23 3.66 -33.13
CA GLY A 265 -10.29 3.72 -34.16
C GLY A 265 -11.70 3.41 -33.67
N HIS A 266 -11.94 3.20 -32.37
CA HIS A 266 -13.30 3.07 -31.84
C HIS A 266 -13.79 4.41 -31.30
N ARG A 267 -14.93 4.84 -31.82
CA ARG A 267 -15.69 6.04 -31.43
C ARG A 267 -15.69 6.21 -29.89
N GLU A 268 -15.55 7.47 -29.47
CA GLU A 268 -15.61 7.99 -28.09
C GLU A 268 -16.80 7.50 -27.23
N SER A 269 -17.78 6.82 -27.81
CA SER A 269 -18.97 6.32 -27.11
C SER A 269 -18.77 5.00 -26.35
N ASP A 270 -17.69 4.25 -26.63
CA ASP A 270 -17.39 3.02 -25.87
C ASP A 270 -16.61 3.39 -24.59
N SER A 271 -17.32 3.89 -23.58
CA SER A 271 -16.77 4.12 -22.26
C SER A 271 -16.16 2.84 -21.72
N ASN A 272 -14.82 2.80 -21.69
CA ASN A 272 -14.09 1.65 -21.17
C ASN A 272 -14.48 1.42 -19.69
N PRO A 273 -15.11 0.29 -19.34
CA PRO A 273 -15.52 -0.02 -17.97
C PRO A 273 -14.33 -0.10 -16.98
N ASN A 274 -13.08 -0.18 -17.47
CA ASN A 274 -11.89 -0.11 -16.61
C ASN A 274 -11.52 1.30 -16.12
N ARG A 275 -12.30 2.34 -16.46
CA ARG A 275 -12.08 3.71 -15.94
C ARG A 275 -12.49 3.92 -14.48
N GLU A 276 -12.89 2.87 -13.78
CA GLU A 276 -13.58 2.96 -12.48
C GLU A 276 -12.72 2.56 -11.29
N LEU A 277 -11.41 2.39 -11.53
CA LEU A 277 -10.45 2.22 -10.48
C LEU A 277 -10.18 3.56 -9.78
N PHE A 278 -10.36 3.59 -8.47
CA PHE A 278 -9.97 4.72 -7.62
C PHE A 278 -9.19 4.23 -6.40
N TYR A 279 -8.64 5.18 -5.64
CA TYR A 279 -7.76 4.91 -4.52
C TYR A 279 -8.22 5.65 -3.27
N LEU A 280 -8.17 4.96 -2.13
CA LEU A 280 -8.36 5.56 -0.81
C LEU A 280 -7.05 5.48 -0.03
N VAL A 281 -6.39 6.63 0.08
CA VAL A 281 -5.02 6.74 0.59
C VAL A 281 -5.03 7.33 2.00
N PRO A 282 -4.42 6.69 3.00
CA PRO A 282 -4.35 7.27 4.34
C PRO A 282 -3.60 8.61 4.37
N LYS A 283 -4.21 9.63 4.99
CA LYS A 283 -3.65 10.97 5.20
C LYS A 283 -2.56 10.97 6.27
N ASN A 284 -1.83 12.08 6.36
CA ASN A 284 -0.83 12.37 7.39
C ASN A 284 0.34 11.36 7.44
N SER A 285 0.65 10.73 6.30
CA SER A 285 1.65 9.66 6.24
C SER A 285 1.38 8.50 7.20
N TYR A 286 0.14 8.33 7.64
CA TYR A 286 -0.27 7.18 8.44
C TYR A 286 -0.02 5.89 7.65
N ARG A 287 0.42 4.85 8.34
CA ARG A 287 0.66 3.52 7.78
C ARG A 287 -0.15 2.51 8.56
N TYR A 288 -0.75 1.57 7.85
CA TYR A 288 -1.31 0.39 8.46
C TYR A 288 -0.21 -0.40 9.17
N SER A 289 -0.50 -0.80 10.41
CA SER A 289 0.35 -1.63 11.23
C SER A 289 -0.27 -3.02 11.24
N TYR A 290 0.47 -4.00 10.77
CA TYR A 290 0.03 -5.38 10.62
C TYR A 290 0.53 -6.21 11.78
N GLU A 291 -0.34 -7.08 12.27
CA GLU A 291 -0.04 -8.00 13.35
C GLU A 291 0.19 -9.38 12.74
N PRO A 292 1.42 -9.91 12.83
CA PRO A 292 1.65 -11.29 12.45
C PRO A 292 0.96 -12.21 13.47
N PRO A 293 0.41 -13.34 13.03
CA PRO A 293 -0.11 -14.34 13.94
C PRO A 293 0.90 -14.81 15.00
N SER A 294 0.40 -15.29 16.14
CA SER A 294 1.25 -15.74 17.26
C SER A 294 2.15 -16.93 16.93
N TRP A 295 1.83 -17.68 15.88
CA TRP A 295 2.59 -18.83 15.42
C TRP A 295 3.71 -18.47 14.44
N VAL A 296 3.72 -17.25 13.89
CA VAL A 296 4.82 -16.80 13.04
C VAL A 296 6.03 -16.57 13.94
N SER A 297 7.09 -17.34 13.70
CA SER A 297 8.29 -17.28 14.54
C SER A 297 8.97 -15.93 14.43
N ALA A 298 9.44 -15.38 15.55
CA ALA A 298 10.14 -14.09 15.56
C ALA A 298 11.39 -14.08 14.66
N ASP A 299 12.04 -15.24 14.50
CA ASP A 299 13.26 -15.40 13.70
C ASP A 299 13.00 -15.56 12.19
N LYS A 300 11.84 -16.10 11.83
CA LYS A 300 11.45 -16.34 10.42
C LYS A 300 10.55 -15.24 9.85
N GLY A 301 9.89 -14.48 10.73
CA GLY A 301 9.03 -13.38 10.33
C GLY A 301 9.81 -12.13 9.88
N SER A 302 9.08 -11.03 9.68
CA SER A 302 9.69 -9.76 9.25
C SER A 302 10.85 -9.31 10.14
N THR A 303 11.81 -8.56 9.59
CA THR A 303 12.94 -7.98 10.36
C THR A 303 12.49 -7.07 11.51
N ALA A 304 11.22 -6.66 11.54
CA ALA A 304 10.63 -5.95 12.67
C ALA A 304 10.42 -6.89 13.87
N LEU A 305 9.96 -8.12 13.64
CA LEU A 305 9.73 -9.15 14.66
C LEU A 305 11.04 -9.63 15.27
N SER A 306 12.06 -9.86 14.45
CA SER A 306 13.39 -10.23 14.95
C SER A 306 14.06 -9.11 15.78
N ARG A 307 13.51 -7.89 15.72
CA ARG A 307 13.90 -6.76 16.58
C ARG A 307 12.96 -6.56 17.78
N GLY A 308 12.13 -7.55 18.09
CA GLY A 308 11.19 -7.54 19.22
C GLY A 308 9.97 -6.64 19.02
N LYS A 309 9.65 -6.20 17.80
CA LYS A 309 8.42 -5.43 17.54
C LYS A 309 7.26 -6.39 17.34
N THR A 310 6.12 -6.08 17.94
CA THR A 310 4.87 -6.85 17.80
C THR A 310 4.12 -6.57 16.49
N GLN A 311 4.49 -5.52 15.77
CA GLN A 311 3.81 -5.09 14.56
C GLN A 311 4.81 -4.77 13.44
N THR A 312 4.38 -4.99 12.21
CA THR A 312 5.14 -4.67 10.99
C THR A 312 4.36 -3.71 10.10
N ALA A 313 5.08 -2.87 9.37
CA ALA A 313 4.51 -1.97 8.36
C ALA A 313 5.50 -1.90 7.20
N PRO A 314 5.71 -3.03 6.50
CA PRO A 314 6.84 -3.20 5.59
C PRO A 314 6.77 -2.16 4.47
N PHE A 315 5.56 -1.83 4.03
CA PHE A 315 5.29 -0.82 3.01
C PHE A 315 4.13 0.09 3.43
N PRO A 316 4.13 1.37 3.01
CA PRO A 316 2.88 2.10 2.88
C PRO A 316 1.96 1.34 1.92
N SER A 317 0.75 1.04 2.38
CA SER A 317 -0.32 0.41 1.60
C SER A 317 -1.55 1.29 1.60
N PHE A 318 -2.37 1.17 0.57
CA PHE A 318 -3.66 1.86 0.45
C PHE A 318 -4.63 1.02 -0.37
N TRP A 319 -5.91 1.40 -0.34
CA TRP A 319 -6.94 0.65 -1.04
C TRP A 319 -6.99 1.01 -2.53
N TYR A 320 -7.02 -0.02 -3.36
CA TYR A 320 -7.28 0.00 -4.79
C TYR A 320 -8.73 -0.49 -4.96
N CYS A 321 -9.62 0.41 -5.33
CA CYS A 321 -11.05 0.17 -5.30
C CYS A 321 -11.61 0.20 -6.72
N HIS A 322 -12.40 -0.80 -7.07
CA HIS A 322 -13.17 -0.84 -8.31
C HIS A 322 -14.64 -1.08 -7.98
N VAL A 323 -15.52 -0.23 -8.50
CA VAL A 323 -16.97 -0.41 -8.43
C VAL A 323 -17.54 -0.24 -9.85
N PRO A 324 -18.25 -1.24 -10.40
CA PRO A 324 -18.75 -1.20 -11.78
C PRO A 324 -19.70 -0.03 -12.06
N SER A 325 -19.72 0.45 -13.30
CA SER A 325 -20.47 1.63 -13.73
C SER A 325 -21.93 1.54 -13.43
N LEU A 326 -22.51 0.37 -13.70
CA LEU A 326 -23.92 0.13 -13.48
C LEU A 326 -24.28 0.27 -11.99
N MET A 327 -23.40 -0.20 -11.11
CA MET A 327 -23.55 0.03 -9.66
C MET A 327 -23.32 1.50 -9.31
N MET A 328 -22.30 2.16 -9.88
CA MET A 328 -22.08 3.59 -9.66
C MET A 328 -23.28 4.44 -10.08
N MET A 329 -23.95 4.11 -11.20
CA MET A 329 -25.16 4.79 -11.65
C MET A 329 -26.30 4.60 -10.65
N ASN A 330 -26.54 3.37 -10.18
CA ASN A 330 -27.55 3.10 -9.15
C ASN A 330 -27.25 3.86 -7.85
N MET A 331 -25.98 4.06 -7.53
CA MET A 331 -25.56 4.86 -6.38
C MET A 331 -25.71 6.37 -6.58
N MET A 332 -25.72 6.84 -7.83
CA MET A 332 -25.91 8.26 -8.17
C MET A 332 -27.38 8.66 -8.35
N LEU A 333 -28.29 7.73 -8.60
CA LEU A 333 -29.70 8.00 -8.91
C LEU A 333 -30.57 8.43 -7.70
N GLU A 334 -29.97 8.70 -6.55
CA GLU A 334 -30.71 9.24 -5.41
C GLU A 334 -31.18 10.68 -5.67
N PRO A 335 -32.49 11.01 -5.52
CA PRO A 335 -33.09 12.12 -6.25
C PRO A 335 -32.86 13.53 -5.66
N SER A 336 -31.99 13.72 -4.67
CA SER A 336 -32.16 14.85 -3.74
C SER A 336 -31.59 16.20 -4.18
N SER A 337 -30.86 16.33 -5.29
CA SER A 337 -30.56 17.66 -5.85
C SER A 337 -30.07 17.62 -7.30
N LYS A 338 -30.84 18.22 -8.21
CA LYS A 338 -30.60 18.29 -9.67
C LYS A 338 -29.37 19.10 -10.10
N THR A 339 -28.52 19.53 -9.18
CA THR A 339 -27.47 20.52 -9.43
C THR A 339 -26.19 20.20 -8.67
N GLN A 340 -25.56 19.06 -8.99
CA GLN A 340 -24.10 18.91 -9.13
C GLN A 340 -23.75 17.43 -9.27
N SER A 341 -23.16 17.08 -10.40
CA SER A 341 -22.52 15.77 -10.67
C SER A 341 -21.22 15.63 -9.86
N SER A 342 -21.27 15.85 -8.54
CA SER A 342 -20.19 15.41 -7.66
C SER A 342 -20.49 13.97 -7.30
N SER A 343 -19.71 13.01 -7.82
CA SER A 343 -19.81 11.60 -7.40
C SER A 343 -19.87 11.53 -5.87
N TRP A 344 -20.67 10.63 -5.30
CA TRP A 344 -20.74 10.39 -3.85
C TRP A 344 -19.34 10.26 -3.20
N LEU A 345 -18.34 9.77 -3.95
CA LEU A 345 -16.92 9.73 -3.54
C LEU A 345 -16.37 11.12 -3.19
N VAL A 346 -16.69 12.13 -4.00
CA VAL A 346 -16.29 13.53 -3.75
C VAL A 346 -17.04 14.11 -2.56
N GLN A 347 -18.31 13.77 -2.39
CA GLN A 347 -19.09 14.20 -1.22
C GLN A 347 -18.55 13.56 0.07
N THR A 348 -18.17 12.28 0.01
CA THR A 348 -17.69 11.50 1.15
C THR A 348 -16.24 11.82 1.51
N PHE A 349 -15.36 11.86 0.52
CA PHE A 349 -13.90 11.95 0.73
C PHE A 349 -13.29 13.29 0.32
N GLY A 350 -14.08 14.20 -0.24
CA GLY A 350 -13.62 15.47 -0.81
C GLY A 350 -13.16 15.34 -2.27
N PRO A 351 -12.82 16.47 -2.92
CA PRO A 351 -12.38 16.47 -4.32
C PRO A 351 -11.11 15.63 -4.51
N SER A 352 -11.06 14.86 -5.61
CA SER A 352 -9.89 14.05 -5.94
C SER A 352 -8.63 14.90 -6.01
N GLY A 353 -7.57 14.48 -5.32
CA GLY A 353 -6.30 15.22 -5.30
C GLY A 353 -6.28 16.47 -4.40
N SER A 354 -7.41 16.86 -3.79
CA SER A 354 -7.46 17.99 -2.87
C SER A 354 -6.87 17.64 -1.51
N HIS A 355 -5.98 18.50 -1.03
CA HIS A 355 -5.48 18.43 0.35
C HIS A 355 -6.42 19.07 1.37
N HIS A 356 -7.52 19.70 0.94
CA HIS A 356 -8.39 20.43 1.84
C HIS A 356 -9.29 19.45 2.60
N SER A 357 -8.99 19.28 3.88
CA SER A 357 -9.95 18.74 4.85
C SER A 357 -11.15 19.69 4.88
N SER A 358 -12.26 19.26 4.28
CA SER A 358 -13.57 19.85 4.55
C SER A 358 -13.74 19.87 6.08
N SER A 359 -13.67 21.05 6.67
CA SER A 359 -13.78 21.25 8.12
C SER A 359 -15.17 20.91 8.68
N ASN A 360 -16.14 20.60 7.80
CA ASN A 360 -17.54 20.46 8.17
C ASN A 360 -18.04 19.00 8.21
N SER A 361 -17.21 18.00 7.89
CA SER A 361 -17.63 16.60 8.08
C SER A 361 -17.44 16.19 9.54
N SER A 362 -18.55 15.91 10.21
CA SER A 362 -18.59 15.34 11.57
C SER A 362 -18.09 13.89 11.64
N ASN A 363 -17.92 13.22 10.49
CA ASN A 363 -17.37 11.87 10.44
C ASN A 363 -15.84 11.90 10.42
N ASN A 364 -15.25 11.57 11.57
CA ASN A 364 -13.80 11.52 11.78
C ASN A 364 -13.06 10.58 10.80
N ASN A 365 -13.74 9.59 10.22
CA ASN A 365 -13.13 8.67 9.27
C ASN A 365 -12.74 9.36 7.94
N HIS A 366 -13.58 10.26 7.42
CA HIS A 366 -13.35 10.94 6.14
C HIS A 366 -12.14 11.87 6.17
N GLN A 367 -11.87 12.45 7.34
CA GLN A 367 -10.71 13.31 7.55
C GLN A 367 -9.38 12.54 7.46
N ARG A 368 -9.41 11.20 7.49
CA ARG A 368 -8.22 10.35 7.50
C ARG A 368 -7.84 9.79 6.14
N LEU A 369 -8.70 9.91 5.14
CA LEU A 369 -8.45 9.37 3.80
C LEU A 369 -8.37 10.48 2.76
N HIS A 370 -7.51 10.27 1.79
CA HIS A 370 -7.36 11.06 0.58
C HIS A 370 -7.90 10.25 -0.57
N TYR A 371 -8.91 10.80 -1.25
CA TYR A 371 -9.46 10.21 -2.46
C TYR A 371 -8.64 10.61 -3.68
N ALA A 372 -8.28 9.61 -4.48
CA ALA A 372 -7.67 9.81 -5.78
C ALA A 372 -8.41 8.95 -6.81
N ASN A 373 -9.00 9.58 -7.83
CA ASN A 373 -9.69 8.86 -8.91
C ASN A 373 -8.73 8.31 -9.98
N CYS A 374 -7.43 8.59 -9.88
CA CYS A 374 -6.39 8.09 -10.77
C CYS A 374 -5.02 8.17 -10.10
N THR A 375 -4.02 7.50 -10.67
CA THR A 375 -2.64 7.50 -10.15
C THR A 375 -2.02 8.90 -10.14
N ALA A 376 -2.43 9.77 -11.08
CA ALA A 376 -1.99 11.17 -11.13
C ALA A 376 -2.52 12.01 -9.95
N HIS A 377 -3.58 11.58 -9.26
CA HIS A 377 -4.12 12.27 -8.08
C HIS A 377 -3.65 11.70 -6.73
N LEU A 378 -2.79 10.67 -6.75
CA LEU A 378 -2.17 10.16 -5.54
C LEU A 378 -1.32 11.26 -4.85
N PRO A 379 -1.30 11.33 -3.51
CA PRO A 379 -0.46 12.28 -2.79
C PRO A 379 1.02 12.08 -3.13
N ARG A 380 1.79 13.17 -3.19
CA ARG A 380 3.21 13.14 -3.57
C ARG A 380 4.03 12.21 -2.69
N GLU A 381 3.69 12.10 -1.41
CA GLU A 381 4.33 11.18 -0.48
C GLU A 381 4.12 9.72 -0.89
N PHE A 382 3.02 9.33 -1.51
CA PHE A 382 2.78 7.96 -1.97
C PHE A 382 3.32 7.70 -3.39
N LYS A 383 3.65 8.76 -4.14
CA LYS A 383 4.35 8.66 -5.43
C LYS A 383 5.87 8.45 -5.30
N GLY A 384 6.41 8.71 -4.12
CA GLY A 384 7.84 8.92 -3.91
C GLY A 384 8.69 7.65 -3.79
N GLU A 385 9.72 7.60 -4.65
CA GLU A 385 10.76 6.58 -4.98
C GLU A 385 10.64 6.10 -6.43
N PHE A 386 9.42 6.09 -6.99
CA PHE A 386 9.16 5.65 -8.36
C PHE A 386 8.90 6.80 -9.35
N ASP A 387 8.57 8.00 -8.86
CA ASP A 387 8.61 9.21 -9.68
C ASP A 387 10.07 9.60 -9.96
N VAL A 388 10.58 9.14 -11.12
CA VAL A 388 11.93 9.43 -11.63
C VAL A 388 12.20 10.93 -11.73
N THR A 389 11.17 11.75 -11.92
CA THR A 389 11.30 13.21 -12.04
C THR A 389 11.47 13.89 -10.67
N ASN A 390 10.96 13.26 -9.60
CA ASN A 390 10.93 13.82 -8.25
C ASN A 390 11.54 12.86 -7.23
N LYS A 391 12.87 12.70 -7.25
CA LYS A 391 13.57 11.93 -6.22
C LYS A 391 13.18 12.43 -4.83
N ARG A 392 12.65 11.50 -4.02
CA ARG A 392 12.34 11.77 -2.61
C ARG A 392 13.59 12.33 -1.92
N PRO A 393 13.46 13.40 -1.11
CA PRO A 393 14.55 13.84 -0.25
C PRO A 393 15.01 12.67 0.61
N ASN A 394 16.33 12.50 0.78
CA ASN A 394 16.86 11.43 1.61
C ASN A 394 16.30 11.49 3.05
N PRO A 395 16.33 10.38 3.82
CA PRO A 395 15.73 10.33 5.16
C PRO A 395 16.20 11.45 6.10
N ARG A 396 17.47 11.87 6.01
CA ARG A 396 18.02 12.99 6.80
C ARG A 396 17.40 14.32 6.41
N ALA A 397 17.20 14.58 5.11
CA ALA A 397 16.55 15.79 4.62
C ALA A 397 15.07 15.85 5.06
N ARG A 398 14.36 14.71 5.04
CA ARG A 398 12.99 14.63 5.57
C ARG A 398 12.93 14.92 7.06
N LYS A 399 13.83 14.33 7.86
CA LYS A 399 13.91 14.59 9.31
C LYS A 399 14.19 16.07 9.60
N ARG A 400 15.04 16.73 8.79
CA ARG A 400 15.30 18.18 8.90
C ARG A 400 14.07 19.01 8.52
N ALA A 401 13.37 18.66 7.44
CA ALA A 401 12.16 19.35 7.01
C ALA A 401 11.03 19.21 8.05
N ALA A 402 10.84 18.02 8.62
CA ALA A 402 9.88 17.77 9.69
C ALA A 402 10.21 18.61 10.93
N LYS A 403 11.48 18.59 11.40
CA LYS A 403 11.92 19.41 12.53
C LYS A 403 11.71 20.91 12.27
N LYS A 404 11.97 21.39 11.05
CA LYS A 404 11.72 22.79 10.66
C LYS A 404 10.22 23.13 10.69
N LYS A 405 9.34 22.21 10.25
CA LYS A 405 7.88 22.40 10.36
C LYS A 405 7.42 22.47 11.82
N THR A 406 7.93 21.61 12.70
CA THR A 406 7.58 21.64 14.13
C THR A 406 8.04 22.95 14.79
N LEU A 407 9.26 23.41 14.50
CA LEU A 407 9.78 24.68 15.02
C LEU A 407 8.96 25.88 14.51
N ASN A 408 8.61 25.90 13.23
CA ASN A 408 7.79 26.98 12.67
C ASN A 408 6.34 26.95 13.19
N GLY A 409 5.78 25.76 13.47
CA GLY A 409 4.45 25.61 14.06
C GLY A 409 4.37 26.23 15.45
N ASN A 410 5.38 26.01 16.29
CA ASN A 410 5.45 26.59 17.64
C ASN A 410 5.60 28.12 17.61
N ASN A 411 6.43 28.66 16.71
CA ASN A 411 6.60 30.12 16.60
C ASN A 411 5.31 30.85 16.18
N ASN A 412 4.49 30.24 15.32
CA ASN A 412 3.20 30.84 14.95
C ASN A 412 2.17 30.77 16.09
N GLN A 413 2.28 29.77 16.97
CA GLN A 413 1.40 29.68 18.14
C GLN A 413 1.75 30.76 19.18
N GLU A 414 3.04 31.03 19.44
CA GLU A 414 3.48 32.10 20.35
C GLU A 414 3.11 33.51 19.87
N GLN A 415 3.22 33.79 18.57
CA GLN A 415 2.83 35.09 18.01
C GLN A 415 1.31 35.32 18.08
N SER A 416 0.49 34.26 18.00
CA SER A 416 -0.96 34.39 18.16
C SER A 416 -1.39 34.67 19.61
N SER A 417 -0.64 34.18 20.60
CA SER A 417 -0.90 34.45 22.03
C SER A 417 -0.50 35.87 22.48
N GLN A 418 0.38 36.57 21.76
CA GLN A 418 0.78 37.94 22.10
C GLN A 418 -0.18 39.03 21.59
N GLN A 419 -1.17 38.70 20.74
CA GLN A 419 -2.13 39.68 20.22
C GLN A 419 -3.43 39.82 21.04
N PHE A 420 -3.65 39.00 22.08
CA PHE A 420 -4.89 39.04 22.88
C PHE A 420 -4.81 39.73 24.25
N THR A 421 -3.67 40.34 24.60
CA THR A 421 -3.56 41.14 25.84
C THR A 421 -3.42 42.63 25.53
N LYS A 422 -4.46 43.23 24.94
CA LYS A 422 -4.68 44.68 25.08
C LYS A 422 -5.93 44.87 25.96
N PRO A 423 -5.78 45.36 27.21
CA PRO A 423 -6.93 45.70 28.04
C PRO A 423 -7.72 46.83 27.34
N ASN A 424 -8.96 46.55 27.02
CA ASN A 424 -9.89 47.52 26.44
C ASN A 424 -10.31 48.52 27.53
N GLN A 425 -9.48 49.55 27.74
CA GLN A 425 -9.81 50.70 28.59
C GLN A 425 -10.56 51.75 27.76
N ASN A 426 -11.86 51.56 27.53
CA ASN A 426 -12.81 52.67 27.37
C ASN A 426 -14.25 52.17 27.16
N SER A 427 -15.04 52.16 28.24
CA SER A 427 -16.47 52.49 28.17
C SER A 427 -17.03 52.73 29.57
N LYS A 428 -16.84 53.94 30.09
CA LYS A 428 -17.71 54.49 31.13
C LYS A 428 -19.02 54.88 30.44
N GLY A 429 -20.06 54.07 30.61
CA GLY A 429 -21.38 54.27 29.99
C GLY A 429 -22.48 53.83 30.93
N ARG A 430 -22.86 54.76 31.80
CA ARG A 430 -23.90 54.72 32.84
C ARG A 430 -25.28 54.40 32.24
N HIS A 431 -25.92 53.29 32.63
CA HIS A 431 -27.39 53.18 32.57
C HIS A 431 -27.99 52.56 33.83
N LYS A 432 -29.04 53.24 34.29
CA LYS A 432 -29.75 53.09 35.56
C LYS A 432 -30.55 51.79 35.60
N ARG A 433 -30.59 51.21 36.80
CA ARG A 433 -31.55 50.21 37.26
C ARG A 433 -32.98 50.78 37.28
N THR A 434 -33.95 49.96 36.92
CA THR A 434 -35.31 49.97 37.49
C THR A 434 -35.66 48.54 37.93
N PRO A 435 -36.35 48.34 39.07
CA PRO A 435 -36.76 47.03 39.56
C PRO A 435 -38.28 46.82 39.43
N THR A 436 -38.68 45.70 38.86
CA THR A 436 -39.98 45.03 39.02
C THR A 436 -39.70 43.56 38.71
N GLY A 437 -39.91 42.55 39.56
CA GLY A 437 -40.97 42.38 40.53
C GLY A 437 -42.12 41.65 39.83
N GLN A 438 -42.08 40.32 39.75
CA GLN A 438 -43.28 39.48 39.89
C GLN A 438 -42.94 37.98 39.91
N ALA A 439 -43.56 37.32 40.89
CA ALA A 439 -43.59 35.90 41.09
C ALA A 439 -44.36 35.20 39.96
N ASN A 440 -44.02 33.94 39.69
CA ASN A 440 -45.06 32.97 39.38
C ASN A 440 -44.69 31.55 39.82
N SER A 441 -45.67 30.98 40.51
CA SER A 441 -45.73 29.71 41.19
C SER A 441 -46.13 28.56 40.26
N GLY A 442 -45.65 27.35 40.58
CA GLY A 442 -46.50 26.15 40.64
C GLY A 442 -46.80 25.40 39.34
N GLY A 443 -46.27 24.17 39.25
CA GLY A 443 -46.72 23.17 38.27
C GLY A 443 -46.11 21.79 38.51
N LYS A 444 -46.79 20.96 39.33
CA LYS A 444 -46.46 19.55 39.65
C LYS A 444 -46.69 18.59 38.47
N PRO A 445 -46.12 17.36 38.51
CA PRO A 445 -46.10 16.41 37.40
C PRO A 445 -47.36 15.52 37.34
N LYS A 446 -47.74 15.06 36.14
CA LYS A 446 -48.71 13.97 35.95
C LYS A 446 -48.01 12.69 35.51
N LYS A 447 -48.08 11.67 36.38
CA LYS A 447 -47.96 10.25 36.04
C LYS A 447 -49.12 9.86 35.10
N LYS A 448 -48.86 9.00 34.12
CA LYS A 448 -49.79 7.94 33.72
C LYS A 448 -49.01 6.68 33.36
N ARG A 449 -49.33 5.61 34.09
CA ARG A 449 -49.20 4.22 33.66
C ARG A 449 -50.24 3.96 32.57
N TYR A 450 -49.85 3.21 31.54
CA TYR A 450 -50.52 1.98 31.13
C TYR A 450 -49.46 1.01 30.65
#